data_AF-A0A3C0PJJ8-F1
#
_entry.id   AF-A0A3C0PJJ8-F1
#
_cell.length_a   1.000
_cell.length_b   1.000
_cell.length_c   1.000
_cell.angle_alpha   90.00
_cell.angle_beta   90.00
_cell.angle_gamma   90.00
#
_symmetry.space_group_name_H-M   'P 1'
#
loop_
_entity.id
_entity.type
_entity.pdbx_description
1 polymer ?
#
loop_
_entity_poly.entity_id
_entity_poly.type
_entity_poly.pdbx_seq_one_letter_code
_entity_poly.pdbx_strand_id
1 'polypeptide(L)'
;MTASSKLLILGSGSPRRRELLAIMGLHPDELRAPDVDETPLKGELPRVYCNRITTSKAAALHAAVNEVIICADTTVALGRRIMGKPNDLDEARAFLQKLSGRRHKV
;
A
#
# COMPACT_ATOMS: atom_id res chain seq x y z
N MET A 1 -0.45 21.28 30.14
CA MET A 1 0.19 20.61 28.99
C MET A 1 -0.91 20.10 28.08
N THR A 2 -1.33 20.90 27.10
CA THR A 2 -2.30 20.45 26.10
C THR A 2 -1.57 19.52 25.15
N ALA A 3 -1.98 18.25 25.09
CA ALA A 3 -1.51 17.36 24.03
C ALA A 3 -1.88 18.02 22.70
N SER A 4 -0.87 18.38 21.90
CA SER A 4 -1.10 18.85 20.54
C SER A 4 -1.64 17.66 19.75
N SER A 5 -2.96 17.61 19.54
CA SER A 5 -3.59 16.60 18.70
C SER A 5 -3.13 16.86 17.27
N LYS A 6 -2.27 15.98 16.75
CA LYS A 6 -1.92 16.02 15.33
C LYS A 6 -3.09 15.46 14.53
N LEU A 7 -3.34 16.04 13.36
CA LEU A 7 -4.27 15.50 12.38
C LEU A 7 -3.68 14.24 11.76
N LEU A 8 -4.47 13.17 11.69
CA LEU A 8 -4.11 11.91 11.07
C LEU A 8 -4.55 11.92 9.61
N ILE A 9 -3.60 11.78 8.70
CA ILE A 9 -3.84 11.71 7.27
C ILE A 9 -3.55 10.29 6.78
N LEU A 10 -4.48 9.70 6.04
CA LEU A 10 -4.23 8.44 5.35
C LEU A 10 -3.69 8.73 3.95
N GLY A 11 -2.41 8.41 3.75
CA GLY A 11 -1.67 8.53 2.50
C GLY A 11 -2.03 7.47 1.46
N SER A 12 -3.32 7.17 1.29
CA SER A 12 -3.79 6.05 0.46
C SER A 12 -5.25 6.22 0.04
N GLY A 13 -5.55 5.93 -1.23
CA GLY A 13 -6.93 5.84 -1.75
C GLY A 13 -7.64 4.49 -1.48
N SER A 14 -7.00 3.53 -0.82
CA SER A 14 -7.59 2.20 -0.56
C SER A 14 -8.70 2.23 0.50
N PRO A 15 -9.95 1.82 0.18
CA PRO A 15 -11.04 1.72 1.16
C PRO A 15 -10.71 0.75 2.29
N ARG A 16 -10.05 -0.37 1.97
CA ARG A 16 -9.64 -1.39 2.94
C ARG A 16 -8.66 -0.86 3.99
N ARG A 17 -7.76 0.06 3.63
CA ARG A 17 -6.84 0.67 4.62
C ARG A 17 -7.56 1.59 5.59
N ARG A 18 -8.56 2.33 5.10
CA ARG A 18 -9.43 3.14 5.96
C ARG A 18 -10.22 2.26 6.94
N GLU A 19 -10.77 1.14 6.46
CA GLU A 19 -11.46 0.16 7.30
C GLU A 19 -10.53 -0.43 8.37
N LEU A 20 -9.29 -0.79 8.01
CA LEU A 20 -8.31 -1.31 8.97
C LEU A 20 -7.97 -0.30 10.08
N LEU A 21 -7.82 0.98 9.75
CA LEU A 21 -7.64 2.03 10.76
C LEU A 21 -8.88 2.17 11.65
N ALA A 22 -10.09 2.11 11.07
CA ALA A 22 -11.33 2.19 11.82
C ALA A 22 -11.48 1.03 12.83
N ILE A 23 -11.04 -0.18 12.49
CA ILE A 23 -11.01 -1.33 13.44
C ILE A 23 -10.14 -1.02 14.67
N MET A 24 -9.08 -0.22 14.49
CA MET A 24 -8.20 0.23 15.58
C MET A 24 -8.71 1.49 16.31
N GLY A 25 -9.91 1.98 15.97
CA GLY A 25 -10.47 3.22 16.50
C GLY A 25 -9.80 4.49 15.95
N LEU A 26 -9.04 4.39 14.86
CA LEU A 26 -8.38 5.51 14.21
C LEU A 26 -9.18 5.96 13.00
N HIS A 27 -9.60 7.22 12.99
CA HIS A 27 -10.33 7.83 11.89
C HIS A 27 -9.45 8.93 11.30
N PRO A 28 -8.90 8.75 10.09
CA PRO A 28 -8.15 9.81 9.43
C PRO A 28 -9.03 11.04 9.20
N ASP A 29 -8.49 12.21 9.51
CA ASP A 29 -9.10 13.51 9.24
C ASP A 29 -9.19 13.78 7.73
N GLU A 30 -8.24 13.24 6.96
CA GLU A 30 -8.18 13.41 5.51
C GLU A 30 -7.58 12.18 4.81
N LEU A 31 -7.92 12.00 3.54
CA LEU A 31 -7.33 11.02 2.64
C LEU A 31 -6.51 11.74 1.57
N ARG A 32 -5.20 11.45 1.49
CA ARG A 32 -4.32 11.97 0.43
C ARG A 32 -3.72 10.81 -0.33
N ALA A 33 -4.26 10.49 -1.50
CA ALA A 33 -3.72 9.43 -2.34
C ALA A 33 -2.53 9.96 -3.17
N PRO A 34 -1.30 9.50 -2.92
CA PRO A 34 -0.15 9.92 -3.71
C PRO A 34 -0.18 9.28 -5.10
N ASP A 35 0.19 10.06 -6.11
CA ASP A 35 0.40 9.60 -7.48
C ASP A 35 1.90 9.28 -7.67
N VAL A 36 2.23 7.99 -7.72
CA VAL A 36 3.60 7.50 -7.88
C VAL A 36 3.66 6.37 -8.88
N ASP A 37 4.78 6.25 -9.59
CA ASP A 37 5.02 5.10 -10.46
C ASP A 37 5.25 3.82 -9.62
N GLU A 38 4.28 2.92 -9.70
CA GLU A 38 4.30 1.61 -9.03
C GLU A 38 4.92 0.51 -9.90
N THR A 39 5.55 0.83 -11.03
CA THR A 39 6.16 -0.18 -11.90
C THR A 39 7.32 -0.87 -11.17
N PRO A 40 7.35 -2.23 -11.12
CA PRO A 40 8.49 -2.95 -10.56
C PRO A 40 9.77 -2.74 -11.38
N LEU A 41 10.89 -2.54 -10.70
CA LEU A 41 12.19 -2.46 -11.36
C LEU A 41 12.66 -3.84 -11.84
N LYS A 42 13.56 -3.88 -12.83
CA LYS A 42 14.10 -5.14 -13.36
C LYS A 42 14.78 -5.94 -12.25
N GLY A 43 14.27 -7.15 -12.00
CA GLY A 43 14.82 -8.07 -10.99
C GLY A 43 14.51 -7.69 -9.54
N GLU A 44 13.63 -6.71 -9.32
CA GLU A 44 13.28 -6.25 -7.98
C GLU A 44 12.57 -7.35 -7.17
N LEU A 45 13.01 -7.54 -5.93
CA LEU A 45 12.41 -8.53 -5.03
C LEU A 45 11.16 -7.96 -4.36
N PRO A 46 10.12 -8.79 -4.09
CA PRO A 46 8.83 -8.30 -3.59
C PRO A 46 8.89 -7.42 -2.34
N ARG A 47 9.71 -7.78 -1.35
CA ARG A 47 9.86 -6.98 -0.12
C ARG A 47 10.56 -5.64 -0.39
N VAL A 48 11.55 -5.63 -1.28
CA VAL A 48 12.28 -4.42 -1.67
C VAL A 48 11.34 -3.49 -2.43
N TYR A 49 10.57 -4.05 -3.37
CA TYR A 49 9.50 -3.35 -4.09
C TYR A 49 8.51 -2.70 -3.12
N CYS A 50 7.89 -3.48 -2.22
CA CYS A 50 6.87 -2.99 -1.31
C CYS A 50 7.40 -1.85 -0.42
N ASN A 51 8.62 -1.99 0.09
CA ASN A 51 9.29 -0.94 0.85
C ASN A 51 9.53 0.30 0.00
N ARG A 52 10.09 0.17 -1.22
CA ARG A 52 10.35 1.28 -2.13
C ARG A 52 9.06 2.02 -2.46
N ILE A 53 8.00 1.31 -2.85
CA ILE A 53 6.71 1.94 -3.19
C ILE A 53 6.13 2.65 -1.97
N THR A 54 6.15 2.03 -0.78
CA THR A 54 5.68 2.69 0.45
C THR A 54 6.47 3.98 0.73
N THR A 55 7.79 3.94 0.59
CA THR A 55 8.66 5.12 0.77
C THR A 55 8.39 6.19 -0.28
N SER A 56 8.23 5.83 -1.55
CA SER A 56 7.89 6.77 -2.62
C SER A 56 6.54 7.44 -2.37
N LYS A 57 5.53 6.68 -1.93
CA LYS A 57 4.21 7.21 -1.54
C LYS A 57 4.32 8.23 -0.42
N ALA A 58 5.10 7.92 0.62
CA ALA A 58 5.33 8.83 1.73
C ALA A 58 6.10 10.09 1.30
N ALA A 59 7.12 9.95 0.46
CA ALA A 59 7.95 11.05 -0.02
C ALA A 59 7.21 12.01 -0.96
N ALA A 60 6.19 11.52 -1.67
CA ALA A 60 5.33 12.35 -2.53
C ALA A 60 4.32 13.21 -1.76
N LEU A 61 4.19 13.01 -0.44
CA LEU A 61 3.25 13.76 0.40
C LEU A 61 4.00 14.72 1.32
N HIS A 62 3.44 15.91 1.48
CA HIS A 62 3.92 16.90 2.44
C HIS A 62 3.01 16.91 3.67
N ALA A 63 3.62 16.76 4.84
CA ALA A 63 2.94 16.89 6.13
C ALA A 63 3.13 18.31 6.68
N ALA A 64 2.04 18.96 7.07
CA ALA A 64 2.11 20.19 7.87
C ALA A 64 2.64 19.90 9.29
N VAL A 65 3.01 20.96 10.02
CA VAL A 65 3.60 20.87 11.37
C VAL A 65 2.71 20.08 12.35
N ASN A 66 1.40 20.21 12.19
CA ASN A 66 0.37 19.56 13.01
C ASN A 66 -0.20 18.28 12.38
N GLU A 67 0.47 17.69 11.38
CA GLU A 67 -0.02 16.48 10.70
C GLU A 67 0.89 15.27 10.93
N VAL A 68 0.28 14.08 10.85
CA VAL A 68 0.96 12.80 10.70
C VAL A 68 0.34 12.07 9.52
N ILE A 69 1.17 11.65 8.57
CA ILE A 69 0.72 10.91 7.40
C ILE A 69 1.14 9.44 7.53
N ILE A 70 0.20 8.52 7.34
CA ILE A 70 0.47 7.08 7.27
C ILE A 70 0.31 6.59 5.84
N CYS A 71 1.36 6.00 5.29
CA CYS A 71 1.36 5.32 3.99
C CYS A 71 1.60 3.83 4.18
N ALA A 72 1.10 3.02 3.25
CA ALA A 72 1.38 1.59 3.21
C ALA A 72 1.29 1.07 1.77
N ASP A 73 2.03 0.00 1.50
CA ASP A 73 1.91 -0.79 0.27
C ASP A 73 1.68 -2.27 0.61
N THR A 74 1.19 -3.04 -0.36
CA THR A 74 0.93 -4.47 -0.19
C THR A 74 1.08 -5.14 -1.54
N THR A 75 1.82 -6.24 -1.60
CA THR A 75 2.04 -6.97 -2.85
C THR A 75 1.92 -8.47 -2.63
N VAL A 76 1.36 -9.19 -3.60
CA VAL A 76 1.32 -10.64 -3.56
C VAL A 76 2.56 -11.19 -4.26
N ALA A 77 3.27 -12.10 -3.61
CA ALA A 77 4.47 -12.71 -4.12
C ALA A 77 4.35 -14.23 -4.23
N LEU A 78 4.57 -14.76 -5.44
CA LEU A 78 4.75 -16.20 -5.68
C LEU A 78 6.25 -16.48 -5.87
N GLY A 79 6.93 -16.84 -4.78
CA GLY A 79 8.39 -16.93 -4.75
C GLY A 79 9.04 -15.55 -4.92
N ARG A 80 9.82 -15.38 -5.99
CA ARG A 80 10.46 -14.09 -6.33
C ARG A 80 9.60 -13.19 -7.23
N ARG A 81 8.46 -13.70 -7.71
CA ARG A 81 7.60 -12.98 -8.65
C ARG A 81 6.63 -12.07 -7.89
N ILE A 82 6.67 -10.78 -8.21
CA ILE A 82 5.64 -9.80 -7.85
C ILE A 82 4.41 -10.07 -8.72
N MET A 83 3.25 -10.23 -8.09
CA MET A 83 1.96 -10.34 -8.76
C MET A 83 1.24 -9.00 -8.60
N GLY A 84 1.28 -8.19 -9.65
CA GLY A 84 0.58 -6.91 -9.70
C GLY A 84 -0.94 -7.08 -9.79
N LYS A 85 -1.63 -5.99 -10.14
CA LYS A 85 -3.04 -6.07 -10.52
C LYS A 85 -3.11 -6.76 -11.90
N PRO A 86 -4.03 -7.72 -12.09
CA PRO A 86 -4.26 -8.28 -13.42
C PRO A 86 -4.82 -7.20 -14.34
N ASN A 87 -4.38 -7.19 -15.60
CA ASN A 87 -4.87 -6.25 -16.61
C ASN A 87 -6.28 -6.59 -17.09
N ASP A 88 -6.64 -7.87 -17.03
CA ASP A 88 -7.93 -8.40 -17.49
C ASP A 88 -8.36 -9.65 -16.69
N LEU A 89 -9.54 -10.18 -17.04
CA LEU A 89 -10.13 -11.36 -16.40
C LEU A 89 -9.33 -12.65 -16.66
N ASP A 90 -8.68 -12.77 -17.82
CA ASP A 90 -7.94 -13.96 -18.18
C ASP A 90 -6.61 -14.03 -17.42
N GLU A 91 -5.92 -12.90 -17.27
CA GLU A 91 -4.77 -12.77 -16.40
C GLU A 91 -5.13 -12.99 -14.94
N ALA A 92 -6.28 -12.47 -14.47
CA ALA A 92 -6.77 -12.76 -13.13
C ALA A 92 -6.97 -14.27 -12.91
N ARG A 93 -7.59 -14.97 -13.87
CA ARG A 93 -7.76 -16.43 -13.81
C ARG A 93 -6.41 -17.15 -13.80
N ALA A 94 -5.47 -16.72 -14.63
CA ALA A 94 -4.11 -17.28 -14.66
C ALA A 94 -3.36 -17.04 -13.34
N PHE A 95 -3.56 -15.89 -12.70
CA PHE A 95 -2.99 -15.60 -11.38
C PHE A 95 -3.55 -16.53 -10.32
N LEU A 96 -4.87 -16.70 -10.26
CA LEU A 96 -5.52 -17.62 -9.32
C LEU A 96 -5.09 -19.07 -9.53
N GLN A 97 -4.99 -19.53 -10.78
CA GLN A 97 -4.48 -20.86 -11.11
C GLN A 97 -3.02 -21.06 -10.64
N LYS A 98 -2.17 -20.05 -10.80
CA LYS A 98 -0.78 -20.10 -10.30
C LYS A 98 -0.69 -20.14 -8.77
N LEU A 99 -1.64 -19.51 -8.08
CA LEU A 99 -1.71 -19.50 -6.61
C LEU A 99 -2.32 -20.78 -6.06
N SER A 100 -3.18 -21.47 -6.82
CA SER A 100 -3.89 -22.67 -6.39
C SER A 100 -2.93 -23.77 -5.93
N GLY A 101 -3.18 -24.31 -4.72
CA GLY A 101 -2.36 -25.34 -4.11
C GLY A 101 -0.93 -24.91 -3.74
N ARG A 102 -0.60 -23.62 -3.83
CA ARG A 102 0.75 -23.10 -3.58
C ARG A 102 0.75 -22.03 -2.49
N ARG A 103 1.80 -22.06 -1.67
CA ARG A 103 2.08 -20.97 -0.73
C ARG A 103 2.57 -19.74 -1.50
N HIS A 104 2.03 -18.59 -1.11
CA HIS A 104 2.46 -17.27 -1.55
C HIS A 104 2.69 -16.40 -0.31
N LYS A 105 3.31 -15.24 -0.51
CA LYS A 105 3.49 -14.23 0.53
C LYS A 105 2.68 -13.00 0.17
N VAL A 106 2.22 -12.30 1.20
CA VAL A 106 1.55 -10.99 1.12
C VAL A 106 2.36 -10.03 1.99
#